data_AF-A0A822ARK1-F1
#
_entry.id   AF-A0A822ARK1-F1
#
_cell.length_a   1.000
_cell.length_b   1.000
_cell.length_c   1.000
_cell.angle_alpha   90.00
_cell.angle_beta   90.00
_cell.angle_gamma   90.00
#
_symmetry.space_group_name_H-M   'P 1'
#
loop_
_entity.id
_entity.type
_entity.pdbx_description
1 polymer ?
#
loop_
_entity_poly.entity_id
_entity_poly.type
_entity_poly.pdbx_seq_one_letter_code
_entity_poly.pdbx_strand_id
1 'polypeptide(L)' 'MEHLRSIIDNKQYTKLDHNLTKTDLNPKVRQNYRTCIKLISDDVLKILNDNINTQGTFVYLQLLKLIVLAYIEKTTPIKT' A
#
# COMPACT_ATOMS: atom_id res chain seq x y z
N MET A 1 8.89 -1.99 -7.46
CA MET A 1 9.04 -1.72 -6.02
C MET A 1 9.96 -0.53 -5.73
N GLU A 2 10.80 -0.11 -6.68
CA GLU A 2 11.65 1.08 -6.50
C GLU A 2 10.87 2.36 -6.17
N HIS A 3 9.66 2.54 -6.73
CA HIS A 3 8.80 3.68 -6.38
C HIS A 3 8.42 3.72 -4.89
N LEU A 4 8.01 2.59 -4.32
CA LEU A 4 7.70 2.51 -2.89
C LEU A 4 8.94 2.66 -2.02
N ARG A 5 10.09 2.17 -2.50
CA ARG A 5 11.38 2.39 -1.83
C ARG A 5 11.77 3.86 -1.83
N SER A 6 11.52 4.56 -2.94
CA SER A 6 11.76 6.00 -3.04
C SER A 6 10.88 6.83 -2.12
N ILE A 7 9.71 6.33 -1.69
CA ILE A 7 8.89 6.97 -0.66
C ILE A 7 9.55 6.80 0.71
N ILE A 8 9.98 5.57 1.04
CA ILE A 8 10.58 5.24 2.35
C ILE A 8 11.92 5.95 2.57
N ASP A 9 12.73 6.06 1.52
CA ASP A 9 14.05 6.69 1.58
C ASP A 9 14.01 8.19 1.24
N ASN A 10 12.82 8.77 0.97
CA ASN A 10 12.69 10.20 0.71
C ASN A 10 12.93 11.02 1.98
N LYS A 11 13.57 12.18 1.85
CA LYS A 11 13.70 13.14 2.95
C LYS A 11 12.45 14.00 3.17
N GLN A 12 11.56 14.07 2.16
CA GLN A 12 10.32 14.86 2.22
C GLN A 12 9.21 14.16 3.01
N TYR A 13 9.27 12.84 3.14
CA TYR A 13 8.26 12.04 3.83
C TYR A 13 8.91 11.31 5.00
N THR A 14 8.21 11.28 6.12
CA THR A 14 8.59 10.50 7.29
C THR A 14 7.81 9.20 7.33
N LYS A 15 8.27 8.25 8.15
CA LYS A 15 7.53 7.00 8.41
C LYS A 15 6.08 7.26 8.88
N LEU A 16 5.79 8.39 9.54
CA LEU A 16 4.44 8.71 9.98
C LEU A 16 3.52 9.07 8.81
N ASP A 17 4.07 9.59 7.72
CA ASP A 17 3.30 10.02 6.55
C ASP A 17 2.85 8.86 5.67
N HIS A 18 3.54 7.72 5.72
CA HIS A 18 3.25 6.59 4.83
C HIS A 18 3.18 5.23 5.55
N ASN A 19 3.60 5.14 6.81
CA ASN A 19 3.60 3.93 7.64
C ASN A 19 4.30 2.69 7.04
N LEU A 20 5.21 2.91 6.10
CA LEU A 20 6.01 1.86 5.45
C LEU A 20 7.41 1.76 6.06
N THR A 21 7.95 0.55 6.06
CA THR A 21 9.34 0.25 6.43
C THR A 21 10.00 -0.58 5.34
N LYS A 22 11.35 -0.61 5.30
CA LYS A 22 12.09 -1.38 4.29
C LYS A 22 11.71 -2.86 4.28
N THR A 23 11.37 -3.40 5.45
CA THR A 23 10.89 -4.78 5.62
C THR A 23 9.52 -5.02 4.99
N ASP A 24 8.65 -4.01 4.92
CA ASP A 24 7.35 -4.13 4.24
C ASP A 24 7.50 -4.35 2.73
N LEU A 25 8.65 -3.98 2.14
CA LEU A 25 8.93 -4.22 0.71
C LEU A 25 9.60 -5.58 0.43
N ASN A 26 9.99 -6.31 1.49
CA ASN A 26 10.69 -7.58 1.37
C ASN A 26 9.76 -8.63 0.72
N PRO A 27 10.14 -9.21 -0.44
CA PRO A 27 9.36 -10.25 -1.11
C PRO A 27 8.96 -11.41 -0.21
N LYS A 28 9.81 -11.80 0.75
CA LYS A 28 9.56 -12.91 1.68
C LYS A 28 8.43 -12.62 2.67
N VAL A 29 8.09 -11.34 2.87
CA VAL A 29 7.04 -10.88 3.80
C VAL A 29 5.76 -10.50 3.04
N ARG A 30 5.74 -10.59 1.70
CA ARG A 30 4.58 -10.18 0.87
C ARG A 30 3.33 -11.03 1.06
N GLN A 31 3.45 -12.23 1.62
CA GLN A 31 2.30 -13.04 2.03
C GLN A 31 1.67 -12.56 3.34
N ASN A 32 2.29 -11.60 4.03
CA ASN A 32 1.70 -11.00 5.21
C ASN A 32 0.60 -10.02 4.82
N TYR A 33 -0.64 -10.41 5.10
CA TYR A 33 -1.82 -9.59 4.90
C TYR A 33 -1.69 -8.18 5.50
N ARG A 34 -1.10 -8.03 6.69
CA ARG A 34 -0.91 -6.71 7.31
C ARG A 34 0.01 -5.81 6.50
N THR A 35 1.06 -6.36 5.92
CA THR A 35 1.96 -5.62 5.04
C THR A 35 1.25 -5.22 3.75
N CYS A 36 0.42 -6.10 3.19
CA CYS A 36 -0.43 -5.76 2.05
C CYS A 36 -1.34 -4.56 2.34
N ILE A 37 -2.06 -4.58 3.48
CA ILE A 37 -2.93 -3.47 3.90
C ILE A 37 -2.18 -2.15 4.03
N LYS A 38 -0.96 -2.17 4.58
CA LYS A 38 -0.14 -0.95 4.66
C LYS A 38 0.24 -0.39 3.28
N LEU A 39 0.54 -1.26 2.32
CA LEU A 39 0.94 -0.84 0.96
C LEU A 39 -0.21 -0.17 0.19
N ILE A 40 -1.44 -0.58 0.46
CA ILE A 40 -2.65 -0.03 -0.17
C ILE A 40 -3.32 1.06 0.70
N SER A 41 -2.61 1.61 1.69
CA SER A 41 -3.15 2.68 2.52
C SER A 41 -3.42 3.94 1.71
N ASP A 42 -4.42 4.72 2.12
CA ASP A 42 -4.74 5.99 1.45
C ASP A 42 -3.56 6.97 1.46
N ASP A 43 -2.76 6.97 2.51
CA ASP A 43 -1.58 7.84 2.61
C ASP A 43 -0.53 7.50 1.55
N VAL A 44 -0.25 6.21 1.34
CA VAL A 44 0.69 5.75 0.30
C VAL A 44 0.14 6.07 -1.09
N LEU A 45 -1.16 5.83 -1.31
CA LEU A 45 -1.81 6.08 -2.59
C LEU A 45 -1.81 7.58 -2.94
N LYS A 46 -2.03 8.46 -1.94
CA LYS A 46 -1.97 9.91 -2.12
C LYS A 46 -0.57 10.36 -2.58
N ILE A 47 0.48 9.91 -1.88
CA ILE A 47 1.87 10.23 -2.24
C ILE A 47 2.20 9.76 -3.67
N LEU A 48 1.71 8.59 -4.07
CA LEU A 48 1.94 8.05 -5.41
C LEU A 48 1.13 8.78 -6.51
N ASN A 49 -0.03 9.32 -6.18
CA ASN A 49 -0.86 10.07 -7.12
C ASN A 49 -0.31 11.50 -7.37
N ASP A 50 0.40 12.06 -6.38
CA ASP A 50 1.02 13.39 -6.50
C ASP A 50 2.24 13.40 -7.44
N ASN A 51 2.73 12.23 -7.90
CA ASN A 51 3.87 12.10 -8.80
C ASN A 51 3.51 11.33 -10.08
N ILE A 52 3.63 12.01 -11.22
CA ILE A 52 3.27 11.45 -12.54
C ILE A 52 4.06 10.18 -12.91
N ASN A 53 5.31 10.06 -12.43
CA ASN A 53 6.15 8.90 -12.69
C ASN A 53 5.69 7.64 -11.93
N THR A 54 4.87 7.82 -10.89
CA THR A 54 4.36 6.72 -10.06
C THR A 54 2.93 6.31 -10.38
N GLN A 55 2.30 6.93 -11.39
CA GLN A 55 0.90 6.70 -11.73
C GLN A 55 0.56 5.24 -12.03
N GLY A 56 1.44 4.51 -12.72
CA GLY A 56 1.24 3.08 -12.96
C GLY A 56 1.25 2.25 -11.67
N THR A 57 2.08 2.64 -10.69
CA THR A 57 2.10 1.99 -9.37
C THR A 57 0.86 2.34 -8.55
N PHE A 58 0.41 3.60 -8.63
CA PHE A 58 -0.85 4.04 -8.02
C PHE A 58 -2.04 3.20 -8.52
N VAL A 59 -2.23 3.10 -9.84
CA VAL A 59 -3.34 2.33 -10.43
C VAL A 59 -3.28 0.87 -10.00
N TYR A 60 -2.09 0.26 -10.01
CA TYR A 60 -1.92 -1.12 -9.56
C TYR A 60 -2.33 -1.34 -8.10
N LEU A 61 -1.87 -0.47 -7.19
CA LEU A 61 -2.21 -0.59 -5.77
C LEU A 61 -3.67 -0.23 -5.49
N GLN A 62 -4.26 0.69 -6.25
CA GLN A 62 -5.68 1.02 -6.18
C GLN A 62 -6.55 -0.17 -6.57
N LEU A 63 -6.20 -0.88 -7.64
CA LEU A 63 -6.90 -2.11 -8.03
C LEU A 63 -6.76 -3.19 -6.96
N LEU A 64 -5.55 -3.37 -6.41
CA LEU A 64 -5.32 -4.30 -5.33
C LEU A 64 -6.18 -3.97 -4.09
N LYS A 65 -6.32 -2.68 -3.75
CA LYS A 65 -7.19 -2.21 -2.67
C LYS A 65 -8.64 -2.64 -2.88
N LEU A 66 -9.18 -2.41 -4.07
CA LEU A 66 -10.56 -2.77 -4.40
C LEU A 66 -10.79 -4.28 -4.33
N ILE A 67 -9.84 -5.08 -4.81
CA ILE A 67 -9.89 -6.54 -4.70
C ILE A 67 -9.91 -6.95 -3.22
N VAL A 68 -8.98 -6.44 -2.42
CA VAL A 68 -8.90 -6.78 -1.00
C VAL A 68 -10.19 -6.41 -0.26
N LEU A 69 -10.74 -5.21 -0.51
CA LEU A 69 -12.03 -4.78 0.08
C LEU A 69 -13.17 -5.72 -0.33
N ALA A 70 -13.30 -6.04 -1.62
CA ALA A 70 -14.36 -6.92 -2.11
C ALA A 70 -14.29 -8.32 -1.47
N TYR A 71 -13.09 -8.83 -1.18
CA TYR A 71 -12.92 -10.10 -0.48
C TYR A 71 -13.27 -10.01 1.01
N ILE A 72 -12.83 -8.96 1.71
CA ILE A 72 -13.12 -8.77 3.14
C ILE A 72 -14.63 -8.60 3.36
N GLU A 73 -15.29 -7.74 2.59
CA GLU A 73 -16.73 -7.48 2.70
C GLU A 73 -17.55 -8.75 2.46
N LYS A 74 -17.16 -9.59 1.50
CA LYS A 74 -17.83 -10.88 1.25
C LYS A 74 -17.59 -11.91 2.35
N THR A 75 -16.48 -11.81 3.09
CA THR A 75 -16.16 -12.75 4.18
C THR A 75 -16.63 -12.28 5.56
N THR A 76 -17.26 -11.11 5.69
CA THR A 76 -17.78 -10.63 6.99
C THR A 76 -19.14 -11.28 7.26
N PRO A 77 -19.27 -12.28 8.15
CA PRO A 77 -20.56 -12.82 8.51
C PRO A 77 -21.27 -11.79 9.38
N ILE A 78 -22.56 -11.58 9.12
CA ILE A 78 -23.47 -10.82 9.98
C ILE A 78 -23.40 -11.46 11.37
N LYS A 79 -23.04 -10.68 12.39
CA LYS A 79 -23.13 -11.12 13.80
C LYS A 79 -24.55 -11.60 14.07
N THR A 80 -24.72 -12.90 14.34
CA THR A 80 -25.89 -13.45 15.05
C THR A 80 -26.00 -12.86 16.44
#